data_AF-A0A1L6J7N4-F1
#
_entry.id   AF-A0A1L6J7N4-F1
#
_cell.length_a   1.000
_cell.length_b   1.000
_cell.length_c   1.000
_cell.angle_alpha   90.00
_cell.angle_beta   90.00
_cell.angle_gamma   90.00
#
_symmetry.space_group_name_H-M   'P 1'
#
loop_
_entity.id
_entity.type
_entity.pdbx_description
1 polymer ?
#
loop_
_entity_poly.entity_id
_entity_poly.type
_entity_poly.pdbx_seq_one_letter_code
_entity_poly.pdbx_strand_id
1 'polypeptide(L)'
;MIPLNLSALAEPQAAFVTRLRRTRSEAGRWDSVWIEGTGDSHVFAGQGGLVALEGADAAALDGDIILVDPARDRAERLLRAGSAHNTLLVTERCDQLCVMCSQPPKKTHDDRFALLEQACLLAEPEAMIGITGGEPTLYKGELLGMIERVLEARPDLGFHVLTNAQHFVEADVERLRKPAFRQVTWGIPLYAAEAGLHDRIVGKPGAFARLMESFAHLVRAGQRIELRTVLIQDNAAALHELARLVSARLRFVSAWSIMQLEHIGFARGRWYSLYVAHGEKFGPVGEAIDIARLHGIHARLFNFPLCSVPEPYRILAAPSISDWKRKYAPGCEGCRAQADCSGFFEWHPEDALGGVTPL
;
A
#
# COMPACT_ATOMS: atom_id res chain seq x y z
N MET A 1 -9.51 11.79 12.50
CA MET A 1 -9.05 10.63 11.71
C MET A 1 -10.12 10.29 10.70
N ILE A 2 -9.76 9.97 9.46
CA ILE A 2 -10.72 9.65 8.39
C ILE A 2 -11.32 8.26 8.68
N PRO A 3 -12.65 8.12 8.88
CA PRO A 3 -13.25 6.82 9.19
C PRO A 3 -13.27 5.96 7.93
N LEU A 4 -12.56 4.82 7.94
CA LEU A 4 -12.55 3.84 6.84
C LEU A 4 -13.60 2.74 7.02
N ASN A 5 -14.07 2.53 8.26
CA ASN A 5 -15.16 1.63 8.58
C ASN A 5 -16.28 2.47 9.18
N LEU A 6 -17.50 2.22 8.71
CA LEU A 6 -18.74 2.88 9.14
C LEU A 6 -19.68 1.83 9.71
N SER A 7 -20.50 2.23 10.68
CA SER A 7 -21.67 1.43 11.05
C SER A 7 -22.66 1.48 9.88
N ALA A 8 -23.23 0.34 9.52
CA ALA A 8 -24.15 0.27 8.39
C ALA A 8 -25.31 -0.69 8.66
N LEU A 9 -26.53 -0.25 8.43
CA LEU A 9 -27.72 -1.11 8.40
C LEU A 9 -28.24 -1.14 6.96
N ALA A 10 -28.40 -2.33 6.39
CA ALA A 10 -28.84 -2.48 5.01
C ALA A 10 -29.99 -3.49 4.90
N GLU A 11 -30.92 -3.25 3.97
CA GLU A 11 -32.02 -4.18 3.70
C GLU A 11 -31.60 -5.53 3.09
N PRO A 12 -30.61 -5.60 2.17
CA PRO A 12 -30.19 -6.89 1.62
C PRO A 12 -29.49 -7.76 2.65
N GLN A 13 -29.56 -9.08 2.44
CA GLN A 13 -28.86 -10.06 3.27
C GLN A 13 -27.44 -10.39 2.76
N ALA A 14 -27.11 -10.05 1.52
CA ALA A 14 -25.81 -10.34 0.91
C ALA A 14 -24.94 -9.08 0.85
N ALA A 15 -23.64 -9.26 1.01
CA ALA A 15 -22.67 -8.17 0.86
C ALA A 15 -22.65 -7.63 -0.58
N PHE A 16 -22.52 -6.32 -0.73
CA PHE A 16 -22.53 -5.65 -2.03
C PHE A 16 -21.65 -4.42 -2.04
N VAL A 17 -21.25 -4.00 -3.25
CA VAL A 17 -20.49 -2.77 -3.46
C VAL A 17 -21.36 -1.73 -4.15
N THR A 18 -21.28 -0.49 -3.68
CA THR A 18 -21.97 0.65 -4.27
C THR A 18 -21.11 1.90 -4.20
N ARG A 19 -21.32 2.82 -5.13
CA ARG A 19 -20.75 4.18 -5.05
C ARG A 19 -21.79 5.12 -4.47
N LEU A 20 -21.44 5.82 -3.40
CA LEU A 20 -22.33 6.78 -2.76
C LEU A 20 -22.40 8.05 -3.59
N ARG A 21 -23.61 8.60 -3.73
CA ARG A 21 -23.86 9.86 -4.44
C ARG A 21 -24.76 10.77 -3.62
N ARG A 22 -24.42 12.04 -3.52
CA ARG A 22 -25.28 13.05 -2.87
C ARG A 22 -26.44 13.49 -3.76
N THR A 23 -26.26 13.47 -5.09
CA THR A 23 -27.28 13.93 -6.04
C THR A 23 -27.61 12.85 -7.08
N ARG A 24 -28.88 12.80 -7.50
CA ARG A 24 -29.36 11.81 -8.46
C ARG A 24 -28.89 12.08 -9.90
N SER A 25 -28.60 13.33 -10.24
CA SER A 25 -28.24 13.74 -11.60
C SER A 25 -26.96 13.10 -12.13
N GLU A 26 -26.08 12.64 -11.23
CA GLU A 26 -24.78 12.05 -11.56
C GLU A 26 -24.72 10.54 -11.27
N ALA A 27 -25.85 9.95 -10.90
CA ALA A 27 -25.93 8.58 -10.41
C ALA A 27 -25.97 7.55 -11.55
N GLY A 28 -24.98 6.67 -11.58
CA GLY A 28 -24.96 5.47 -12.42
C GLY A 28 -25.83 4.35 -11.84
N ARG A 29 -25.95 3.25 -12.61
CA ARG A 29 -26.72 2.05 -12.22
C ARG A 29 -26.28 1.47 -10.85
N TRP A 30 -25.00 1.53 -10.56
CA TRP A 30 -24.38 0.94 -9.37
C TRP A 30 -24.13 1.96 -8.25
N ASP A 31 -24.78 3.11 -8.35
CA ASP A 31 -24.68 4.17 -7.35
C ASP A 31 -25.86 4.08 -6.37
N SER A 32 -25.58 4.36 -5.11
CA SER A 32 -26.61 4.57 -4.07
C SER A 32 -26.72 6.06 -3.78
N VAL A 33 -27.90 6.62 -4.02
CA VAL A 33 -28.16 8.06 -3.92
C VAL A 33 -28.71 8.40 -2.53
N TRP A 34 -28.19 9.46 -1.94
CA TRP A 34 -28.66 10.00 -0.67
C TRP A 34 -30.14 10.37 -0.73
N ILE A 35 -30.91 9.91 0.26
CA ILE A 35 -32.36 10.17 0.39
C ILE A 35 -32.60 11.23 1.47
N GLU A 36 -32.11 10.94 2.67
CA GLU A 36 -32.30 11.77 3.85
C GLU A 36 -31.22 11.47 4.90
N GLY A 37 -31.14 12.32 5.91
CA GLY A 37 -30.22 12.16 7.03
C GLY A 37 -29.96 13.47 7.75
N THR A 38 -29.52 13.38 9.00
CA THR A 38 -29.15 14.53 9.83
C THR A 38 -27.91 14.18 10.66
N GLY A 39 -27.03 15.17 10.87
CA GLY A 39 -25.75 14.93 11.54
C GLY A 39 -24.92 13.91 10.78
N ASP A 40 -24.56 12.82 11.45
CA ASP A 40 -23.64 11.79 10.93
C ASP A 40 -24.38 10.51 10.51
N SER A 41 -25.72 10.54 10.40
CA SER A 41 -26.56 9.41 10.00
C SER A 41 -27.29 9.71 8.69
N HIS A 42 -27.08 8.85 7.69
CA HIS A 42 -27.54 9.09 6.32
C HIS A 42 -28.06 7.83 5.66
N VAL A 43 -29.19 7.94 4.96
CA VAL A 43 -29.81 6.85 4.21
C VAL A 43 -29.55 7.05 2.71
N PHE A 44 -29.09 5.99 2.05
CA PHE A 44 -28.87 5.93 0.62
C PHE A 44 -29.71 4.81 -0.01
N ALA A 45 -30.23 5.03 -1.22
CA ALA A 45 -30.95 4.03 -2.02
C ALA A 45 -30.22 3.74 -3.32
N GLY A 46 -30.02 2.46 -3.64
CA GLY A 46 -29.47 2.02 -4.91
C GLY A 46 -29.97 0.65 -5.33
N GLN A 47 -29.28 0.03 -6.29
CA GLN A 47 -29.61 -1.33 -6.73
C GLN A 47 -29.49 -2.36 -5.59
N GLY A 48 -28.61 -2.10 -4.61
CA GLY A 48 -28.48 -2.87 -3.38
C GLY A 48 -29.49 -2.48 -2.29
N GLY A 49 -30.66 -1.91 -2.61
CA GLY A 49 -31.66 -1.52 -1.61
C GLY A 49 -31.27 -0.28 -0.79
N LEU A 50 -31.90 -0.14 0.38
CA LEU A 50 -31.57 0.92 1.34
C LEU A 50 -30.37 0.54 2.19
N VAL A 51 -29.48 1.51 2.40
CA VAL A 51 -28.39 1.45 3.39
C VAL A 51 -28.37 2.73 4.22
N ALA A 52 -28.45 2.57 5.54
CA ALA A 52 -28.20 3.61 6.51
C ALA A 52 -26.74 3.53 6.95
N LEU A 53 -26.01 4.64 6.88
CA LEU A 53 -24.61 4.76 7.28
C LEU A 53 -24.49 5.73 8.44
N GLU A 54 -23.65 5.39 9.41
CA GLU A 54 -23.33 6.27 10.54
C GLU A 54 -21.82 6.50 10.68
N GLY A 55 -21.45 7.70 11.13
CA GLY A 55 -20.08 8.06 11.52
C GLY A 55 -19.31 8.90 10.51
N ALA A 56 -19.97 9.45 9.50
CA ALA A 56 -19.41 10.43 8.57
C ALA A 56 -20.51 11.29 7.94
N ASP A 57 -20.21 12.57 7.68
CA ASP A 57 -21.06 13.49 6.90
C ASP A 57 -21.24 12.97 5.46
N ALA A 58 -22.47 12.98 4.95
CA ALA A 58 -22.82 12.64 3.57
C ALA A 58 -21.95 13.39 2.54
N ALA A 59 -21.57 14.65 2.80
CA ALA A 59 -20.68 15.39 1.91
C ALA A 59 -19.29 14.76 1.80
N ALA A 60 -18.78 14.17 2.89
CA ALA A 60 -17.48 13.51 2.93
C ALA A 60 -17.50 12.07 2.39
N LEU A 61 -18.70 11.55 2.09
CA LEU A 61 -18.95 10.23 1.51
C LEU A 61 -19.29 10.30 0.01
N ASP A 62 -19.57 11.48 -0.54
CA ASP A 62 -19.96 11.62 -1.93
C ASP A 62 -18.84 11.14 -2.88
N GLY A 63 -19.18 10.23 -3.78
CA GLY A 63 -18.25 9.57 -4.71
C GLY A 63 -17.49 8.38 -4.12
N ASP A 64 -17.55 8.13 -2.80
CA ASP A 64 -16.88 6.97 -2.21
C ASP A 64 -17.51 5.67 -2.66
N ILE A 65 -16.67 4.66 -2.85
CA ILE A 65 -17.08 3.29 -3.15
C ILE A 65 -16.93 2.46 -1.89
N ILE A 66 -18.06 1.94 -1.42
CA ILE A 66 -18.14 1.20 -0.17
C ILE A 66 -18.49 -0.26 -0.43
N LEU A 67 -17.97 -1.15 0.43
CA LEU A 67 -18.44 -2.51 0.60
C LEU A 67 -19.35 -2.54 1.82
N VAL A 68 -20.63 -2.82 1.60
CA VAL A 68 -21.60 -3.04 2.66
C VAL A 68 -21.64 -4.52 3.01
N ASP A 69 -21.50 -4.83 4.29
CA ASP A 69 -21.59 -6.17 4.85
C ASP A 69 -22.75 -6.21 5.87
N PRO A 70 -23.97 -6.56 5.40
CA PRO A 70 -25.16 -6.58 6.24
C PRO A 70 -25.08 -7.61 7.37
N ALA A 71 -24.27 -8.67 7.21
CA ALA A 71 -24.13 -9.70 8.25
C ALA A 71 -23.31 -9.22 9.46
N ARG A 72 -22.60 -8.09 9.32
CA ARG A 72 -21.75 -7.50 10.36
C ARG A 72 -22.16 -6.08 10.72
N ASP A 73 -23.29 -5.61 10.21
CA ASP A 73 -23.79 -4.23 10.35
C ASP A 73 -22.70 -3.16 10.09
N ARG A 74 -21.93 -3.36 9.00
CA ARG A 74 -20.74 -2.55 8.71
C ARG A 74 -20.58 -2.23 7.24
N ALA A 75 -20.06 -1.03 6.95
CA ALA A 75 -19.55 -0.67 5.64
C ALA A 75 -18.06 -0.34 5.69
N GLU A 76 -17.30 -0.81 4.71
CA GLU A 76 -15.89 -0.49 4.50
C GLU A 76 -15.77 0.48 3.32
N ARG A 77 -15.13 1.64 3.50
CA ARG A 77 -14.79 2.56 2.41
C ARG A 77 -13.61 2.00 1.64
N LEU A 78 -13.87 1.28 0.56
CA LEU A 78 -12.86 0.60 -0.25
C LEU A 78 -12.03 1.61 -1.06
N LEU A 79 -12.69 2.51 -1.79
CA LEU A 79 -12.05 3.55 -2.59
C LEU A 79 -12.70 4.88 -2.24
N ARG A 80 -11.91 5.84 -1.74
CA ARG A 80 -12.39 7.17 -1.40
C ARG A 80 -12.25 8.12 -2.58
N ALA A 81 -13.27 8.92 -2.84
CA ALA A 81 -13.23 9.94 -3.88
C ALA A 81 -12.12 10.98 -3.60
N GLY A 82 -11.40 11.38 -4.64
CA GLY A 82 -10.32 12.35 -4.56
C GLY A 82 -9.09 11.90 -3.75
N SER A 83 -9.03 10.63 -3.32
CA SER A 83 -7.86 10.10 -2.60
C SER A 83 -6.83 9.50 -3.55
N ALA A 84 -5.58 9.95 -3.43
CA ALA A 84 -4.44 9.34 -4.11
C ALA A 84 -3.95 8.03 -3.44
N HIS A 85 -4.61 7.58 -2.35
CA HIS A 85 -4.12 6.50 -1.49
C HIS A 85 -5.14 5.36 -1.31
N ASN A 86 -5.78 4.95 -2.40
CA ASN A 86 -6.77 3.88 -2.38
C ASN A 86 -6.09 2.51 -2.50
N THR A 87 -6.27 1.65 -1.49
CA THR A 87 -5.67 0.31 -1.43
C THR A 87 -6.70 -0.73 -1.02
N LEU A 88 -6.77 -1.85 -1.76
CA LEU A 88 -7.67 -2.96 -1.51
C LEU A 88 -6.93 -4.12 -0.83
N LEU A 89 -7.46 -4.58 0.30
CA LEU A 89 -6.94 -5.72 1.04
C LEU A 89 -7.54 -7.03 0.52
N VAL A 90 -6.78 -7.80 -0.27
CA VAL A 90 -7.29 -9.03 -0.90
C VAL A 90 -7.15 -10.28 -0.03
N THR A 91 -6.17 -10.32 0.89
CA THR A 91 -6.00 -11.44 1.80
C THR A 91 -5.17 -11.06 3.02
N GLU A 92 -5.39 -11.75 4.14
CA GLU A 92 -4.55 -11.63 5.35
C GLU A 92 -3.64 -12.85 5.55
N ARG A 93 -3.72 -13.86 4.68
CA ARG A 93 -2.78 -14.98 4.68
C ARG A 93 -1.47 -14.55 4.04
N CYS A 94 -0.36 -15.00 4.61
CA CYS A 94 0.98 -14.81 4.07
C CYS A 94 1.79 -16.08 4.34
N ASP A 95 2.77 -16.36 3.49
CA ASP A 95 3.72 -17.46 3.64
C ASP A 95 5.11 -17.00 4.13
N GLN A 96 5.20 -15.76 4.61
CA GLN A 96 6.37 -15.18 5.30
C GLN A 96 5.98 -14.67 6.69
N LEU A 97 6.98 -14.54 7.56
CA LEU A 97 6.85 -14.06 8.94
C LEU A 97 7.85 -12.93 9.21
N CYS A 98 7.76 -11.88 8.39
CA CYS A 98 8.70 -10.77 8.43
C CYS A 98 8.77 -10.16 9.83
N VAL A 99 9.98 -9.92 10.34
CA VAL A 99 10.19 -9.47 11.73
C VAL A 99 9.51 -8.13 12.05
N MET A 100 9.30 -7.31 11.03
CA MET A 100 8.69 -5.98 11.04
C MET A 100 7.27 -5.94 10.44
N CYS A 101 6.63 -7.10 10.22
CA CYS A 101 5.36 -7.18 9.51
C CYS A 101 4.29 -6.26 10.13
N SER A 102 3.79 -5.31 9.34
CA SER A 102 2.73 -4.38 9.75
C SER A 102 1.35 -5.05 9.81
N GLN A 103 1.18 -6.14 9.06
CA GLN A 103 -0.04 -6.95 9.01
C GLN A 103 0.26 -8.43 9.27
N PRO A 104 0.49 -8.82 10.54
CA PRO A 104 0.76 -10.21 10.91
C PRO A 104 -0.21 -11.20 10.26
N PRO A 105 0.27 -12.32 9.70
CA PRO A 105 -0.58 -13.21 8.92
C PRO A 105 -1.70 -13.84 9.75
N LYS A 106 -2.91 -13.87 9.20
CA LYS A 106 -4.03 -14.64 9.74
C LYS A 106 -4.18 -15.97 9.03
N LYS A 107 -4.79 -16.95 9.70
CA LYS A 107 -5.05 -18.27 9.12
C LYS A 107 -6.24 -18.28 8.16
N THR A 108 -7.19 -17.38 8.37
CA THR A 108 -8.43 -17.28 7.59
C THR A 108 -8.24 -16.40 6.37
N HIS A 109 -8.92 -16.75 5.29
CA HIS A 109 -9.09 -15.90 4.12
C HIS A 109 -10.58 -15.78 3.84
N ASP A 110 -11.01 -14.53 3.66
CA ASP A 110 -12.33 -14.20 3.17
C ASP A 110 -12.18 -13.81 1.70
N ASP A 111 -12.79 -14.58 0.80
CA ASP A 111 -12.71 -14.31 -0.64
C ASP A 111 -13.67 -13.18 -0.99
N ARG A 112 -13.08 -12.04 -1.34
CA ARG A 112 -13.81 -10.83 -1.72
C ARG A 112 -13.51 -10.39 -3.15
N PHE A 113 -12.83 -11.21 -3.97
CA PHE A 113 -12.34 -10.78 -5.29
C PHE A 113 -13.44 -10.24 -6.20
N ALA A 114 -14.63 -10.86 -6.22
CA ALA A 114 -15.76 -10.37 -7.01
C ALA A 114 -16.28 -8.99 -6.55
N LEU A 115 -16.31 -8.75 -5.24
CA LEU A 115 -16.70 -7.46 -4.67
C LEU A 115 -15.64 -6.39 -4.96
N LEU A 116 -14.36 -6.74 -4.81
CA LEU A 116 -13.24 -5.84 -5.11
C LEU A 116 -13.16 -5.49 -6.60
N GLU A 117 -13.45 -6.44 -7.49
CA GLU A 117 -13.59 -6.21 -8.93
C GLU A 117 -14.66 -5.15 -9.22
N GLN A 118 -15.85 -5.32 -8.63
CA GLN A 118 -16.94 -4.36 -8.76
C GLN A 118 -16.53 -2.97 -8.24
N ALA A 119 -15.79 -2.91 -7.13
CA ALA A 119 -15.28 -1.65 -6.61
C ALA A 119 -14.33 -0.97 -7.60
N CYS A 120 -13.39 -1.71 -8.19
CA CYS A 120 -12.48 -1.18 -9.20
C CYS A 120 -13.24 -0.65 -10.44
N LEU A 121 -14.29 -1.33 -10.89
CA LEU A 121 -15.08 -0.89 -12.03
C LEU A 121 -15.79 0.46 -11.80
N LEU A 122 -16.09 0.79 -10.54
CA LEU A 122 -16.71 2.06 -10.13
C LEU A 122 -15.72 3.18 -9.88
N ALA A 123 -14.41 2.88 -9.82
CA ALA A 123 -13.35 3.82 -9.48
C ALA A 123 -13.34 5.05 -10.39
N GLU A 124 -12.82 6.15 -9.85
CA GLU A 124 -12.61 7.39 -10.61
C GLU A 124 -11.73 7.14 -11.86
N PRO A 125 -11.91 7.93 -12.94
CA PRO A 125 -11.07 7.82 -14.12
C PRO A 125 -9.58 7.93 -13.79
N GLU A 126 -8.75 7.17 -14.50
CA GLU A 126 -7.27 7.23 -14.40
C GLU A 126 -6.70 6.89 -13.00
N ALA A 127 -7.51 6.29 -12.12
CA ALA A 127 -7.08 5.97 -10.77
C ALA A 127 -6.00 4.87 -10.73
N MET A 128 -5.03 5.04 -9.83
CA MET A 128 -4.06 4.01 -9.45
C MET A 128 -4.55 3.31 -8.18
N ILE A 129 -4.90 2.03 -8.29
CA ILE A 129 -5.46 1.25 -7.18
C ILE A 129 -4.37 0.35 -6.60
N GLY A 130 -4.09 0.50 -5.32
CA GLY A 130 -3.19 -0.41 -4.60
C GLY A 130 -3.86 -1.75 -4.31
N ILE A 131 -3.15 -2.85 -4.46
CA ILE A 131 -3.55 -4.17 -3.97
C ILE A 131 -2.56 -4.57 -2.89
N THR A 132 -3.07 -4.89 -1.70
CA THR A 132 -2.28 -5.22 -0.53
C THR A 132 -2.84 -6.45 0.18
N GLY A 133 -2.10 -6.94 1.17
CA GLY A 133 -2.48 -8.12 1.93
C GLY A 133 -1.30 -8.72 2.68
N GLY A 134 -1.51 -9.94 3.19
CA GLY A 134 -0.42 -10.80 3.61
C GLY A 134 0.46 -11.17 2.41
N GLU A 135 0.00 -12.08 1.56
CA GLU A 135 0.60 -12.36 0.25
C GLU A 135 -0.49 -12.59 -0.82
N PRO A 136 -0.78 -11.59 -1.67
CA PRO A 136 -1.80 -11.68 -2.70
C PRO A 136 -1.61 -12.83 -3.70
N THR A 137 -0.38 -13.19 -4.04
CA THR A 137 -0.09 -14.24 -5.03
C THR A 137 -0.28 -15.68 -4.49
N LEU A 138 -0.67 -15.85 -3.22
CA LEU A 138 -1.26 -17.11 -2.76
C LEU A 138 -2.58 -17.43 -3.49
N TYR A 139 -3.30 -16.39 -3.96
CA TYR A 139 -4.53 -16.47 -4.75
C TYR A 139 -4.29 -15.90 -6.15
N LYS A 140 -3.18 -16.32 -6.78
CA LYS A 140 -2.70 -15.77 -8.05
C LYS A 140 -3.73 -15.91 -9.18
N GLY A 141 -4.53 -16.98 -9.20
CA GLY A 141 -5.53 -17.19 -10.24
C GLY A 141 -6.61 -16.10 -10.23
N GLU A 142 -7.15 -15.88 -9.04
CA GLU A 142 -8.18 -14.91 -8.69
C GLU A 142 -7.67 -13.47 -8.86
N LEU A 143 -6.49 -13.18 -8.30
CA LEU A 143 -5.82 -11.87 -8.40
C LEU A 143 -5.57 -11.46 -9.85
N LEU A 144 -4.88 -12.31 -10.61
CA LEU A 144 -4.56 -11.98 -12.00
C LEU A 144 -5.84 -11.93 -12.86
N GLY A 145 -6.83 -12.78 -12.55
CA GLY A 145 -8.10 -12.79 -13.28
C GLY A 145 -8.92 -11.52 -13.04
N MET A 146 -8.96 -11.04 -11.79
CA MET A 146 -9.58 -9.76 -11.44
C MET A 146 -8.91 -8.60 -12.18
N ILE A 147 -7.57 -8.53 -12.13
CA ILE A 147 -6.81 -7.47 -12.83
C ILE A 147 -7.09 -7.49 -14.33
N GLU A 148 -7.08 -8.67 -14.97
CA GLU A 148 -7.40 -8.82 -16.39
C GLU A 148 -8.80 -8.27 -16.71
N ARG A 149 -9.84 -8.73 -16.00
CA ARG A 149 -11.22 -8.30 -16.24
C ARG A 149 -11.42 -6.81 -16.01
N VAL A 150 -10.82 -6.25 -14.95
CA VAL A 150 -10.90 -4.81 -14.67
C VAL A 150 -10.24 -4.03 -15.79
N LEU A 151 -9.01 -4.36 -16.17
CA LEU A 151 -8.27 -3.56 -17.16
C LEU A 151 -8.76 -3.75 -18.60
N GLU A 152 -9.44 -4.87 -18.90
CA GLU A 152 -10.19 -5.04 -20.14
C GLU A 152 -11.39 -4.07 -20.21
N ALA A 153 -12.10 -3.86 -19.10
CA ALA A 153 -13.25 -2.96 -19.02
C ALA A 153 -12.86 -1.48 -18.79
N ARG A 154 -11.74 -1.25 -18.09
CA ARG A 154 -11.25 0.04 -17.63
C ARG A 154 -9.75 0.19 -17.93
N PRO A 155 -9.38 0.33 -19.22
CA PRO A 155 -7.99 0.49 -19.66
C PRO A 155 -7.40 1.86 -19.27
N ASP A 156 -8.15 2.72 -18.59
CA ASP A 156 -7.65 3.95 -17.98
C ASP A 156 -7.04 3.71 -16.59
N LEU A 157 -7.42 2.63 -15.90
CA LEU A 157 -6.97 2.34 -14.54
C LEU A 157 -5.59 1.69 -14.48
N GLY A 158 -4.88 1.89 -13.38
CA GLY A 158 -3.64 1.18 -13.07
C GLY A 158 -3.69 0.46 -11.73
N PHE A 159 -2.81 -0.53 -11.57
CA PHE A 159 -2.66 -1.26 -10.31
C PHE A 159 -1.24 -1.16 -9.76
N HIS A 160 -1.14 -0.98 -8.45
CA HIS A 160 0.11 -1.15 -7.69
C HIS A 160 -0.04 -2.33 -6.73
N VAL A 161 0.60 -3.46 -7.04
CA VAL A 161 0.39 -4.71 -6.31
C VAL A 161 1.57 -4.99 -5.38
N LEU A 162 1.32 -5.00 -4.07
CA LEU A 162 2.30 -5.38 -3.06
C LEU A 162 2.34 -6.90 -2.92
N THR A 163 3.50 -7.51 -3.17
CA THR A 163 3.71 -8.96 -3.08
C THR A 163 5.15 -9.26 -2.70
N ASN A 164 5.38 -10.33 -1.93
CA ASN A 164 6.68 -10.92 -1.65
C ASN A 164 7.27 -11.68 -2.85
N ALA A 165 6.52 -11.77 -3.95
CA ALA A 165 6.88 -12.37 -5.22
C ALA A 165 7.36 -13.83 -5.15
N GLN A 166 6.98 -14.59 -4.12
CA GLN A 166 7.45 -15.97 -3.95
C GLN A 166 6.80 -16.94 -4.95
N HIS A 167 5.68 -16.57 -5.58
CA HIS A 167 4.84 -17.49 -6.36
C HIS A 167 4.89 -17.29 -7.89
N PHE A 168 5.80 -16.45 -8.41
CA PHE A 168 5.96 -16.25 -9.87
C PHE A 168 6.82 -17.33 -10.52
N VAL A 169 6.24 -18.10 -11.42
CA VAL A 169 6.89 -19.22 -12.10
C VAL A 169 6.92 -19.01 -13.61
N GLU A 170 7.65 -19.88 -14.31
CA GLU A 170 7.77 -19.83 -15.78
C GLU A 170 6.42 -19.79 -16.51
N ALA A 171 5.45 -20.57 -16.04
CA ALA A 171 4.12 -20.63 -16.65
C ALA A 171 3.34 -19.31 -16.59
N ASP A 172 3.74 -18.37 -15.71
CA ASP A 172 3.07 -17.07 -15.61
C ASP A 172 3.52 -16.10 -16.70
N VAL A 173 4.68 -16.34 -17.34
CA VAL A 173 5.32 -15.37 -18.24
C VAL A 173 4.40 -14.97 -19.39
N GLU A 174 3.79 -15.93 -20.07
CA GLU A 174 2.89 -15.65 -21.20
C GLU A 174 1.62 -14.92 -20.77
N ARG A 175 1.07 -15.25 -19.60
CA ARG A 175 -0.10 -14.54 -19.06
C ARG A 175 0.24 -13.09 -18.73
N LEU A 176 1.38 -12.87 -18.09
CA LEU A 176 1.83 -11.54 -17.68
C LEU A 176 2.27 -10.66 -18.86
N ARG A 177 2.60 -11.23 -20.02
CA ARG A 177 2.89 -10.45 -21.26
C ARG A 177 1.66 -9.78 -21.88
N LYS A 178 0.45 -10.16 -21.47
CA LYS A 178 -0.78 -9.58 -22.01
C LYS A 178 -0.81 -8.06 -21.81
N PRO A 179 -1.39 -7.27 -22.75
CA PRO A 179 -1.41 -5.81 -22.68
C PRO A 179 -1.95 -5.23 -21.37
N ALA A 180 -2.93 -5.88 -20.74
CA ALA A 180 -3.49 -5.47 -19.44
C ALA A 180 -2.39 -5.24 -18.39
N PHE A 181 -1.39 -6.12 -18.30
CA PHE A 181 -0.36 -6.03 -17.27
C PHE A 181 0.64 -4.88 -17.47
N ARG A 182 0.58 -4.13 -18.58
CA ARG A 182 1.39 -2.92 -18.77
C ARG A 182 1.04 -1.80 -17.78
N GLN A 183 -0.18 -1.83 -17.23
CA GLN A 183 -0.64 -0.85 -16.24
C GLN A 183 -0.44 -1.34 -14.79
N VAL A 184 0.29 -2.44 -14.61
CA VAL A 184 0.55 -3.04 -13.31
C VAL A 184 2.00 -2.77 -12.90
N THR A 185 2.17 -2.22 -11.70
CA THR A 185 3.47 -2.11 -11.03
C THR A 185 3.49 -3.07 -9.85
N TRP A 186 4.51 -3.92 -9.79
CA TRP A 186 4.71 -4.88 -8.71
C TRP A 186 5.66 -4.29 -7.66
N GLY A 187 5.13 -4.00 -6.48
CA GLY A 187 5.90 -3.57 -5.32
C GLY A 187 6.47 -4.77 -4.58
N ILE A 188 7.77 -5.04 -4.75
CA ILE A 188 8.42 -6.28 -4.30
C ILE A 188 9.51 -5.96 -3.26
N PRO A 189 9.44 -6.55 -2.05
CA PRO A 189 10.45 -6.32 -1.03
C PRO A 189 11.74 -7.10 -1.27
N LEU A 190 12.88 -6.47 -1.00
CA LEU A 190 14.19 -7.11 -0.88
C LEU A 190 14.96 -6.43 0.25
N TYR A 191 15.34 -7.20 1.27
CA TYR A 191 15.85 -6.66 2.53
C TYR A 191 17.36 -6.72 2.72
N ALA A 192 18.09 -7.55 1.98
CA ALA A 192 19.54 -7.69 2.07
C ALA A 192 20.11 -8.30 0.78
N ALA A 193 21.40 -8.07 0.52
CA ALA A 193 22.13 -8.78 -0.54
C ALA A 193 22.52 -10.21 -0.13
N GLU A 194 22.77 -10.41 1.17
CA GLU A 194 23.10 -11.71 1.75
C GLU A 194 21.82 -12.52 1.97
N ALA A 195 21.77 -13.73 1.38
CA ALA A 195 20.57 -14.56 1.36
C ALA A 195 20.09 -14.95 2.76
N GLY A 196 21.01 -15.32 3.66
CA GLY A 196 20.70 -15.68 5.04
C GLY A 196 20.09 -14.51 5.82
N LEU A 197 20.62 -13.29 5.69
CA LEU A 197 20.07 -12.10 6.32
C LEU A 197 18.67 -11.79 5.79
N HIS A 198 18.48 -11.83 4.47
CA HIS A 198 17.16 -11.68 3.87
C HIS A 198 16.16 -12.69 4.43
N ASP A 199 16.52 -13.98 4.42
CA ASP A 199 15.67 -15.09 4.84
C ASP A 199 15.34 -15.04 6.33
N ARG A 200 16.29 -14.61 7.17
CA ARG A 200 16.06 -14.33 8.60
C ARG A 200 15.05 -13.20 8.78
N ILE A 201 15.19 -12.10 8.05
CA ILE A 201 14.29 -10.94 8.14
C ILE A 201 12.86 -11.33 7.76
N VAL A 202 12.66 -12.16 6.71
CA VAL A 202 11.33 -12.60 6.26
C VAL A 202 10.82 -13.87 6.97
N GLY A 203 11.64 -14.47 7.84
CA GLY A 203 11.29 -15.69 8.57
C GLY A 203 11.04 -16.91 7.67
N LYS A 204 11.69 -17.00 6.51
CA LYS A 204 11.48 -18.08 5.52
C LYS A 204 12.81 -18.46 4.84
N PRO A 205 13.38 -19.64 5.16
CA PRO A 205 14.57 -20.15 4.48
C PRO A 205 14.32 -20.35 2.97
N GLY A 206 15.31 -19.97 2.15
CA GLY A 206 15.26 -20.04 0.69
C GLY A 206 14.49 -18.91 0.01
N ALA A 207 13.94 -17.94 0.76
CA ALA A 207 13.10 -16.88 0.21
C ALA A 207 13.86 -15.96 -0.75
N PHE A 208 15.13 -15.68 -0.47
CA PHE A 208 16.00 -14.88 -1.33
C PHE A 208 16.23 -15.58 -2.68
N ALA A 209 16.67 -16.84 -2.66
CA ALA A 209 16.94 -17.60 -3.88
C ALA A 209 15.68 -17.69 -4.75
N ARG A 210 14.54 -17.98 -4.11
CA ARG A 210 13.24 -18.02 -4.77
C ARG A 210 12.84 -16.67 -5.37
N LEU A 211 13.07 -15.58 -4.64
CA LEU A 211 12.78 -14.22 -5.11
C LEU A 211 13.61 -13.86 -6.35
N MET A 212 14.89 -14.25 -6.39
CA MET A 212 15.76 -14.01 -7.55
C MET A 212 15.29 -14.76 -8.80
N GLU A 213 14.76 -15.98 -8.66
CA GLU A 213 14.10 -16.70 -9.76
C GLU A 213 12.83 -16.00 -10.23
N SER A 214 11.97 -15.58 -9.29
CA SER A 214 10.74 -14.83 -9.60
C SER A 214 11.02 -13.54 -10.36
N PHE A 215 12.09 -12.81 -10.00
CA PHE A 215 12.54 -11.65 -10.76
C PHE A 215 12.87 -12.00 -12.21
N ALA A 216 13.54 -13.13 -12.47
CA ALA A 216 13.83 -13.56 -13.84
C ALA A 216 12.55 -13.79 -14.66
N HIS A 217 11.51 -14.40 -14.07
CA HIS A 217 10.23 -14.59 -14.76
C HIS A 217 9.51 -13.26 -15.01
N LEU A 218 9.45 -12.38 -14.01
CA LEU A 218 8.82 -11.05 -14.14
C LEU A 218 9.49 -10.18 -15.21
N VAL A 219 10.83 -10.19 -15.25
CA VAL A 219 11.60 -9.47 -16.28
C VAL A 219 11.36 -10.04 -17.67
N ARG A 220 11.35 -11.38 -17.81
CA ARG A 220 11.03 -12.03 -19.10
C ARG A 220 9.60 -11.74 -19.57
N ALA A 221 8.70 -11.48 -18.64
CA ALA A 221 7.33 -11.04 -18.91
C ALA A 221 7.20 -9.52 -19.14
N GLY A 222 8.30 -8.75 -19.07
CA GLY A 222 8.30 -7.30 -19.29
C GLY A 222 7.57 -6.52 -18.20
N GLN A 223 7.50 -7.05 -16.97
CA GLN A 223 6.76 -6.44 -15.88
C GLN A 223 7.50 -5.24 -15.26
N ARG A 224 6.73 -4.24 -14.84
CA ARG A 224 7.26 -3.09 -14.10
C ARG A 224 7.38 -3.43 -12.62
N ILE A 225 8.59 -3.27 -12.07
CA ILE A 225 8.89 -3.59 -10.67
C ILE A 225 9.27 -2.31 -9.93
N GLU A 226 8.68 -2.09 -8.75
CA GLU A 226 9.18 -1.20 -7.73
C GLU A 226 9.84 -2.06 -6.64
N LEU A 227 11.14 -1.89 -6.44
CA LEU A 227 11.82 -2.55 -5.33
C LEU A 227 11.52 -1.81 -4.03
N ARG A 228 11.32 -2.55 -2.94
CA ARG A 228 10.99 -1.96 -1.64
C ARG A 228 11.91 -2.51 -0.56
N THR A 229 12.36 -1.67 0.35
CA THR A 229 13.20 -2.09 1.48
C THR A 229 12.79 -1.33 2.72
N VAL A 230 12.24 -2.02 3.70
CA VAL A 230 12.04 -1.44 5.04
C VAL A 230 13.38 -1.42 5.74
N LEU A 231 13.80 -0.24 6.18
CA LEU A 231 15.01 -0.02 6.94
C LEU A 231 14.78 -0.49 8.38
N ILE A 232 15.60 -1.44 8.83
CA ILE A 232 15.63 -1.95 10.20
C ILE A 232 17.07 -2.12 10.66
N GLN A 233 17.31 -2.22 11.97
CA GLN A 233 18.66 -2.34 12.51
C GLN A 233 19.45 -3.51 11.89
N ASP A 234 18.79 -4.64 11.62
CA ASP A 234 19.41 -5.82 11.01
C ASP A 234 20.01 -5.56 9.62
N ASN A 235 19.37 -4.70 8.80
CA ASN A 235 19.81 -4.44 7.42
C ASN A 235 20.48 -3.08 7.20
N ALA A 236 20.41 -2.17 8.17
CA ALA A 236 20.93 -0.82 8.01
C ALA A 236 22.41 -0.79 7.61
N ALA A 237 23.25 -1.57 8.31
CA ALA A 237 24.69 -1.64 8.00
C ALA A 237 24.99 -2.30 6.65
N ALA A 238 24.13 -3.23 6.20
CA ALA A 238 24.29 -3.97 4.94
C ALA A 238 23.58 -3.30 3.74
N LEU A 239 22.98 -2.12 3.93
CA LEU A 239 22.18 -1.47 2.89
C LEU A 239 23.02 -1.08 1.66
N HIS A 240 24.28 -0.72 1.86
CA HIS A 240 25.22 -0.43 0.77
C HIS A 240 25.52 -1.68 -0.09
N GLU A 241 25.60 -2.86 0.51
CA GLU A 241 25.77 -4.13 -0.21
C GLU A 241 24.51 -4.44 -1.03
N LEU A 242 23.33 -4.20 -0.46
CA LEU A 242 22.07 -4.29 -1.19
C LEU A 242 22.07 -3.32 -2.39
N ALA A 243 22.48 -2.06 -2.20
CA ALA A 243 22.59 -1.11 -3.31
C ALA A 243 23.52 -1.61 -4.42
N ARG A 244 24.66 -2.24 -4.08
CA ARG A 244 25.57 -2.85 -5.07
C ARG A 244 24.90 -4.02 -5.80
N LEU A 245 24.16 -4.88 -5.10
CA LEU A 245 23.39 -5.96 -5.73
C LEU A 245 22.35 -5.40 -6.70
N VAL A 246 21.58 -4.38 -6.29
CA VAL A 246 20.55 -3.75 -7.13
C VAL A 246 21.20 -3.15 -8.37
N SER A 247 22.27 -2.37 -8.19
CA SER A 247 23.06 -1.76 -9.28
C SER A 247 23.70 -2.77 -10.23
N ALA A 248 24.10 -3.94 -9.75
CA ALA A 248 24.77 -4.95 -10.57
C ALA A 248 23.80 -5.93 -11.26
N ARG A 249 22.68 -6.27 -10.61
CA ARG A 249 21.83 -7.40 -11.02
C ARG A 249 20.36 -7.03 -11.24
N LEU A 250 19.87 -5.96 -10.64
CA LEU A 250 18.45 -5.60 -10.64
C LEU A 250 18.18 -4.24 -11.31
N ARG A 251 19.00 -3.84 -12.29
CA ARG A 251 18.86 -2.55 -13.02
C ARG A 251 17.54 -2.40 -13.79
N PHE A 252 16.76 -3.47 -13.92
CA PHE A 252 15.43 -3.46 -14.53
C PHE A 252 14.34 -2.89 -13.61
N VAL A 253 14.62 -2.71 -12.31
CA VAL A 253 13.63 -2.10 -11.39
C VAL A 253 13.38 -0.66 -11.80
N SER A 254 12.11 -0.25 -11.82
CA SER A 254 11.72 1.10 -12.24
C SER A 254 11.96 2.15 -11.16
N ALA A 255 11.97 1.73 -9.90
CA ALA A 255 12.27 2.56 -8.73
C ALA A 255 12.70 1.66 -7.56
N TRP A 256 13.36 2.26 -6.56
CA TRP A 256 13.68 1.62 -5.29
C TRP A 256 13.23 2.49 -4.12
N SER A 257 12.21 2.04 -3.39
CA SER A 257 11.66 2.73 -2.23
C SER A 257 12.30 2.19 -0.95
N ILE A 258 13.16 3.00 -0.32
CA ILE A 258 13.73 2.75 0.99
C ILE A 258 12.80 3.38 2.02
N MET A 259 12.25 2.57 2.92
CA MET A 259 11.12 2.93 3.76
C MET A 259 11.50 2.91 5.23
N GLN A 260 11.14 3.94 5.99
CA GLN A 260 11.25 3.88 7.45
C GLN A 260 10.13 3.01 8.05
N LEU A 261 10.43 2.43 9.21
CA LEU A 261 9.61 1.47 9.94
C LEU A 261 8.30 2.08 10.49
N GLU A 262 7.20 1.37 10.28
CA GLU A 262 5.87 1.69 10.81
C GLU A 262 5.67 0.97 12.15
N HIS A 263 5.23 1.68 13.20
CA HIS A 263 5.07 1.13 14.55
C HIS A 263 3.74 0.36 14.71
N ILE A 264 3.57 -0.74 13.97
CA ILE A 264 2.34 -1.55 13.97
C ILE A 264 2.67 -3.04 13.81
N GLY A 265 1.69 -3.91 14.03
CA GLY A 265 1.84 -5.35 13.85
C GLY A 265 2.95 -5.92 14.74
N PHE A 266 3.85 -6.73 14.16
CA PHE A 266 4.98 -7.29 14.88
C PHE A 266 6.04 -6.25 15.26
N ALA A 267 6.16 -5.15 14.50
CA ALA A 267 7.12 -4.09 14.80
C ALA A 267 6.84 -3.41 16.14
N ARG A 268 5.57 -3.33 16.57
CA ARG A 268 5.18 -2.74 17.87
C ARG A 268 5.88 -3.42 19.06
N GLY A 269 5.92 -4.76 19.06
CA GLY A 269 6.56 -5.53 20.13
C GLY A 269 8.09 -5.60 20.03
N ARG A 270 8.67 -5.05 18.95
CA ARG A 270 10.09 -5.16 18.60
C ARG A 270 10.70 -3.81 18.20
N TRP A 271 10.06 -2.71 18.59
CA TRP A 271 10.38 -1.38 18.08
C TRP A 271 11.84 -1.00 18.34
N TYR A 272 12.30 -1.09 19.60
CA TYR A 272 13.66 -0.69 19.97
C TYR A 272 14.77 -1.57 19.38
N SER A 273 14.46 -2.82 18.99
CA SER A 273 15.41 -3.69 18.30
C SER A 273 15.38 -3.54 16.77
N LEU A 274 14.32 -2.97 16.20
CA LEU A 274 14.16 -2.85 14.75
C LEU A 274 14.35 -1.41 14.25
N TYR A 275 13.92 -0.40 15.00
CA TYR A 275 13.90 0.98 14.56
C TYR A 275 15.31 1.54 14.37
N VAL A 276 15.51 2.25 13.27
CA VAL A 276 16.77 2.95 12.97
C VAL A 276 16.54 4.45 13.16
N ALA A 277 17.24 5.04 14.14
CA ALA A 277 17.29 6.48 14.35
C ALA A 277 18.09 7.16 13.22
N HIS A 278 17.50 7.25 12.03
CA HIS A 278 18.16 7.73 10.81
C HIS A 278 18.59 9.19 10.89
N GLY A 279 17.94 10.01 11.72
CA GLY A 279 18.35 11.40 11.96
C GLY A 279 19.74 11.51 12.60
N GLU A 280 20.15 10.50 13.38
CA GLU A 280 21.49 10.41 13.97
C GLU A 280 22.46 9.63 13.06
N LYS A 281 21.96 8.59 12.38
CA LYS A 281 22.76 7.62 11.63
C LYS A 281 22.28 7.47 10.20
N PHE A 282 22.37 8.55 9.42
CA PHE A 282 21.96 8.54 8.00
C PHE A 282 22.99 7.92 7.05
N GLY A 283 24.26 7.78 7.48
CA GLY A 283 25.39 7.35 6.63
C GLY A 283 25.09 6.15 5.72
N PRO A 284 24.61 5.00 6.24
CA PRO A 284 24.31 3.83 5.40
C PRO A 284 23.19 4.05 4.37
N VAL A 285 22.21 4.90 4.70
CA VAL A 285 21.12 5.28 3.79
C VAL A 285 21.65 6.17 2.68
N GLY A 286 22.47 7.18 3.02
CA GLY A 286 23.13 8.06 2.06
C GLY A 286 24.03 7.28 1.10
N GLU A 287 24.89 6.41 1.61
CA GLU A 287 25.79 5.58 0.78
C GLU A 287 25.01 4.69 -0.21
N ALA A 288 23.95 4.03 0.25
CA ALA A 288 23.10 3.20 -0.60
C ALA A 288 22.43 4.01 -1.72
N ILE A 289 21.93 5.21 -1.39
CA ILE A 289 21.34 6.13 -2.36
C ILE A 289 22.37 6.59 -3.39
N ASP A 290 23.57 6.97 -2.94
CA ASP A 290 24.63 7.45 -3.84
C ASP A 290 25.05 6.37 -4.82
N ILE A 291 25.22 5.13 -4.35
CA ILE A 291 25.48 3.97 -5.21
C ILE A 291 24.35 3.78 -6.23
N ALA A 292 23.09 3.83 -5.80
CA ALA A 292 21.94 3.66 -6.67
C ALA A 292 21.88 4.77 -7.75
N ARG A 293 22.03 6.03 -7.35
CA ARG A 293 21.99 7.19 -8.25
C ARG A 293 23.12 7.16 -9.28
N LEU A 294 24.34 6.78 -8.87
CA LEU A 294 25.48 6.65 -9.77
C LEU A 294 25.21 5.62 -10.90
N HIS A 295 24.36 4.63 -10.65
CA HIS A 295 24.00 3.58 -11.61
C HIS A 295 22.64 3.80 -12.30
N GLY A 296 22.03 4.98 -12.11
CA GLY A 296 20.77 5.35 -12.73
C GLY A 296 19.53 4.71 -12.09
N ILE A 297 19.64 4.16 -10.88
CA ILE A 297 18.49 3.63 -10.14
C ILE A 297 17.79 4.76 -9.39
N HIS A 298 16.48 4.88 -9.60
CA HIS A 298 15.64 5.89 -8.95
C HIS A 298 15.31 5.49 -7.51
N ALA A 299 16.23 5.76 -6.58
CA ALA A 299 15.99 5.58 -5.15
C ALA A 299 15.14 6.72 -4.56
N ARG A 300 14.19 6.37 -3.68
CA ARG A 300 13.32 7.31 -2.95
C ARG A 300 13.26 6.93 -1.48
N LEU A 301 13.04 7.93 -0.63
CA LEU A 301 12.87 7.79 0.81
C LEU A 301 11.38 7.91 1.16
N PHE A 302 10.84 6.86 1.76
CA PHE A 302 9.44 6.75 2.14
C PHE A 302 9.33 6.72 3.67
N ASN A 303 8.38 7.47 4.22
CA ASN A 303 8.10 7.55 5.66
C ASN A 303 9.22 8.22 6.49
N PHE A 304 10.12 8.96 5.83
CA PHE A 304 11.13 9.77 6.50
C PHE A 304 10.59 11.19 6.69
N PRO A 305 10.50 11.73 7.93
CA PRO A 305 10.24 13.14 8.15
C PRO A 305 11.30 13.99 7.45
N LEU A 306 10.91 14.98 6.64
CA LEU A 306 11.85 15.70 5.76
C LEU A 306 13.00 16.38 6.52
N CYS A 307 12.72 16.92 7.71
CA CYS A 307 13.72 17.57 8.57
C CYS A 307 14.79 16.61 9.11
N SER A 308 14.48 15.32 9.20
CA SER A 308 15.41 14.28 9.66
C SER A 308 16.33 13.75 8.56
N VAL A 309 16.11 14.17 7.31
CA VAL A 309 16.92 13.81 6.15
C VAL A 309 17.95 14.93 5.90
N PRO A 310 19.24 14.62 5.72
CA PRO A 310 20.24 15.63 5.39
C PRO A 310 19.90 16.34 4.07
N GLU A 311 20.17 17.64 4.00
CA GLU A 311 19.72 18.53 2.92
C GLU A 311 19.95 17.98 1.49
N PRO A 312 21.12 17.40 1.14
CA PRO A 312 21.35 16.88 -0.21
C PRO A 312 20.42 15.74 -0.64
N TYR A 313 19.79 15.04 0.31
CA TYR A 313 18.94 13.88 0.08
C TYR A 313 17.44 14.20 0.20
N ARG A 314 17.06 15.39 0.70
CA ARG A 314 15.66 15.76 0.96
C ARG A 314 14.77 15.68 -0.28
N ILE A 315 15.31 15.99 -1.45
CA ILE A 315 14.60 15.89 -2.74
C ILE A 315 14.17 14.46 -3.10
N LEU A 316 14.72 13.46 -2.42
CA LEU A 316 14.39 12.04 -2.61
C LEU A 316 13.30 11.57 -1.64
N ALA A 317 12.98 12.35 -0.60
CA ALA A 317 11.93 12.04 0.35
C ALA A 317 10.56 12.41 -0.21
N ALA A 318 9.64 11.45 -0.21
CA ALA A 318 8.26 11.64 -0.68
C ALA A 318 7.29 11.77 0.51
N PRO A 319 6.16 12.49 0.38
CA PRO A 319 5.05 12.45 1.33
C PRO A 319 4.28 11.13 1.17
N SER A 320 4.86 10.02 1.63
CA SER A 320 4.40 8.66 1.30
C SER A 320 3.47 8.02 2.32
N ILE A 321 3.25 8.67 3.47
CA ILE A 321 2.29 8.20 4.48
C ILE A 321 0.90 8.68 4.08
N SER A 322 -0.04 7.75 3.92
CA SER A 322 -1.43 8.07 3.59
C SER A 322 -2.01 9.07 4.59
N ASP A 323 -2.81 10.00 4.09
CA ASP A 323 -3.48 11.05 4.85
C ASP A 323 -4.17 10.56 6.13
N TRP A 324 -4.87 9.43 6.07
CA TRP A 324 -5.57 8.83 7.21
C TRP A 324 -4.64 8.21 8.27
N LYS A 325 -3.36 7.97 7.92
CA LYS A 325 -2.31 7.42 8.79
C LYS A 325 -1.32 8.48 9.28
N ARG A 326 -1.45 9.74 8.89
CA ARG A 326 -0.38 10.74 9.04
C ARG A 326 -0.68 11.71 10.18
N LYS A 327 0.31 11.89 11.07
CA LYS A 327 0.35 12.98 12.05
C LYS A 327 1.62 13.81 11.91
N TYR A 328 1.60 14.98 12.54
CA TYR A 328 2.77 15.85 12.72
C TYR A 328 3.00 16.07 14.22
N ALA A 329 4.27 16.14 14.63
CA ALA A 329 4.63 16.47 16.00
C ALA A 329 4.27 17.93 16.32
N PRO A 330 4.05 18.32 17.60
CA PRO A 330 3.79 19.70 17.98
C PRO A 330 4.85 20.68 17.46
N GLY A 331 6.12 20.27 17.47
CA GLY A 331 7.23 21.07 16.94
C GLY A 331 7.20 21.30 15.42
N CYS A 332 6.26 20.71 14.68
CA CYS A 332 6.07 20.96 13.24
C CYS A 332 5.13 22.16 12.96
N GLU A 333 4.53 22.76 13.98
CA GLU A 333 3.64 23.92 13.79
C GLU A 333 4.38 25.06 13.07
N GLY A 334 3.77 25.57 11.99
CA GLY A 334 4.37 26.63 11.16
C GLY A 334 5.47 26.18 10.19
N CYS A 335 5.79 24.89 10.10
CA CYS A 335 6.77 24.37 9.15
C CYS A 335 6.30 24.57 7.70
N ARG A 336 7.11 25.23 6.86
CA ARG A 336 6.73 25.54 5.47
C ARG A 336 6.79 24.31 4.57
N ALA A 337 7.62 23.34 4.92
CA ALA A 337 7.76 22.10 4.17
C ALA A 337 6.76 21.00 4.57
N GLN A 338 5.74 21.32 5.36
CA GLN A 338 4.79 20.33 5.88
C GLN A 338 4.02 19.61 4.76
N ALA A 339 3.61 20.34 3.70
CA ALA A 339 2.87 19.76 2.57
C ALA A 339 3.65 18.66 1.82
N ASP A 340 4.99 18.81 1.76
CA ASP A 340 5.89 17.88 1.08
C ASP A 340 6.48 16.81 2.02
N CYS A 341 6.12 16.84 3.31
CA CYS A 341 6.67 15.96 4.33
C CYS A 341 5.80 14.71 4.52
N SER A 342 6.44 13.57 4.73
CA SER A 342 5.75 12.35 5.18
C SER A 342 5.12 12.51 6.57
N GLY A 343 5.63 13.41 7.40
CA GLY A 343 5.28 13.46 8.82
C GLY A 343 5.63 12.13 9.50
N PHE A 344 4.77 11.70 10.41
CA PHE A 344 4.89 10.44 11.13
C PHE A 344 3.60 9.62 10.98
N PHE A 345 3.69 8.33 11.25
CA PHE A 345 2.48 7.51 11.39
C PHE A 345 1.68 7.95 12.63
N GLU A 346 0.35 7.86 12.56
CA GLU A 346 -0.57 8.27 13.64
C GLU A 346 -0.25 7.57 14.98
N TRP A 347 0.08 6.28 14.91
CA TRP A 347 0.48 5.42 16.03
C TRP A 347 2.00 5.39 16.27
N HIS A 348 2.75 6.34 15.71
CA HIS A 348 4.18 6.46 15.98
C HIS A 348 4.42 6.81 17.47
N PRO A 349 5.39 6.17 18.14
CA PRO A 349 5.66 6.40 19.57
C PRO A 349 6.02 7.85 19.86
N GLU A 350 5.51 8.41 20.96
CA GLU A 350 5.73 9.81 21.34
C GLU A 350 7.21 10.13 21.60
N ASP A 351 7.96 9.19 22.18
CA ASP A 351 9.40 9.30 22.40
C ASP A 351 10.19 9.33 21.07
N ALA A 352 9.62 8.80 19.99
CA ALA A 352 10.20 8.82 18.64
C ALA A 352 9.77 10.05 17.80
N LEU A 353 8.87 10.89 18.29
CA LEU A 353 8.48 12.17 17.64
C LEU A 353 9.44 13.33 17.97
N GLY A 354 10.40 13.11 18.88
CA GLY A 354 11.41 14.09 19.25
C GLY A 354 12.37 14.44 18.12
N GLY A 355 13.07 15.58 18.25
CA GLY A 355 14.13 15.98 17.31
C GLY A 355 13.66 16.55 15.98
N VAL A 356 12.37 16.89 15.83
CA VAL A 356 11.88 17.62 14.65
C VAL A 356 12.43 19.05 14.60
N THR A 357 12.84 19.49 13.41
CA THR A 357 13.30 20.87 13.17
C THR A 357 12.57 21.42 11.95
N PRO A 358 11.60 22.36 12.10
CA PRO A 358 10.91 22.98 10.98
C PRO A 358 11.85 23.54 9.90
N LEU A 359 11.43 23.45 8.63
CA LEU A 359 12.15 23.93 7.44
C LEU A 359 11.46 25.17 6.84
#